data_AF-A0A2E9PL96-F1
#
_entry.id   AF-A0A2E9PL96-F1
#
_cell.length_a   1.000
_cell.length_b   1.000
_cell.length_c   1.000
_cell.angle_alpha   90.00
_cell.angle_beta   90.00
_cell.angle_gamma   90.00
#
_symmetry.space_group_name_H-M   'P 1'
#
loop_
_entity.id
_entity.type
_entity.pdbx_description
1 polymer ?
#
loop_
_entity_poly.entity_id
_entity_poly.type
_entity_poly.pdbx_seq_one_letter_code
_entity_poly.pdbx_strand_id
1 'polypeptide(L)'
;MSIRNGVQLITYADRLGDGNIESLNGLLNGKLSGLFTGVHILPFYYPYDGEDAGFDPIDHTIVDERLGDWNHIKSIGESKNIMADLIVNHMSAQSAQFKDVLAHGRESEFWPLFLTKQDVFTSDDDAETAAQIAQVFRPRPTPFFSNYEVAGKEMVPFWTTFTSNQIDIDVESDLGKAYLSSILTSFTQSNVDLIRLDAAGYAIKRAGSNCFMLEETFEFIESLSTRARGMGMQCLVEIHSHYQTQIDIAARCDSVYDFALPPLVLHTLFTKDASALAHWLSISPRNCFTVLDTHDGIGIVDVGASGDKPGLLNNDEINNLVEQIHINSQGESRKATGAAANNVDLYQVNCTYYDALGQNDLEYLVARAIQFFSPGIPQVYYGGLLAAANDMSLLARTNVGRDINRPYLSSSDVDEAFEKPVVQGLMTLIKLRNDSSAFDGEFRVSYTHNQLELVWINGEASAQLTVDFADFDAVIRMVSAEETTAFSLSSLL
;
A
#
# COMPACT_ATOMS: atom_id res chain seq x y z
N MET A 1 16.28 14.00 -2.75
CA MET A 1 16.98 13.60 -4.01
C MET A 1 15.93 13.41 -5.11
N SER A 2 16.27 13.36 -6.41
CA SER A 2 15.28 12.88 -7.39
C SER A 2 15.00 11.40 -7.15
N ILE A 3 13.73 10.99 -7.20
CA ILE A 3 13.33 9.60 -6.97
C ILE A 3 13.93 8.72 -8.06
N ARG A 4 14.65 7.67 -7.64
CA ARG A 4 15.29 6.75 -8.58
C ARG A 4 14.27 5.73 -9.09
N ASN A 5 14.31 5.47 -10.39
CA ASN A 5 13.51 4.43 -11.06
C ASN A 5 14.08 3.02 -10.80
N GLY A 6 14.07 2.58 -9.56
CA GLY A 6 14.52 1.24 -9.16
C GLY A 6 13.67 0.64 -8.07
N VAL A 7 13.90 -0.63 -7.76
CA VAL A 7 13.09 -1.39 -6.80
C VAL A 7 13.20 -0.78 -5.40
N GLN A 8 12.08 -0.69 -4.70
CA GLN A 8 11.96 -0.25 -3.32
C GLN A 8 11.46 -1.39 -2.42
N LEU A 9 11.83 -1.36 -1.15
CA LEU A 9 11.35 -2.30 -0.12
C LEU A 9 10.16 -1.69 0.62
N ILE A 10 9.10 -2.45 0.89
CA ILE A 10 8.08 -2.09 1.90
C ILE A 10 8.30 -2.96 3.14
N THR A 11 8.44 -2.34 4.32
CA THR A 11 8.63 -3.10 5.56
C THR A 11 8.21 -2.34 6.80
N TYR A 12 7.91 -3.07 7.88
CA TYR A 12 7.82 -2.52 9.22
C TYR A 12 9.22 -2.42 9.84
N ALA A 13 9.47 -1.38 10.62
CA ALA A 13 10.76 -1.20 11.28
C ALA A 13 11.11 -2.32 12.27
N ASP A 14 10.11 -2.96 12.87
CA ASP A 14 10.27 -4.01 13.89
C ASP A 14 10.13 -5.44 13.36
N ARG A 15 9.58 -5.64 12.15
CA ARG A 15 9.28 -6.97 11.62
C ARG A 15 10.31 -7.53 10.65
N LEU A 16 11.35 -6.76 10.32
CA LEU A 16 12.48 -7.20 9.49
C LEU A 16 13.81 -6.87 10.17
N GLY A 17 14.45 -7.90 10.71
CA GLY A 17 15.64 -7.78 11.57
C GLY A 17 15.27 -7.92 13.05
N ASP A 18 16.05 -7.28 13.91
CA ASP A 18 16.04 -7.50 15.36
C ASP A 18 15.17 -6.45 16.10
N GLY A 19 14.10 -5.99 15.46
CA GLY A 19 13.00 -5.27 16.13
C GLY A 19 13.07 -3.74 16.16
N ASN A 20 13.97 -3.09 15.41
CA ASN A 20 14.10 -1.63 15.41
C ASN A 20 14.74 -1.06 14.13
N ILE A 21 14.71 0.27 13.99
CA ILE A 21 15.20 1.01 12.81
C ILE A 21 16.71 0.81 12.61
N GLU A 22 17.49 0.73 13.70
CA GLU A 22 18.95 0.50 13.61
C GLU A 22 19.25 -0.86 12.99
N SER A 23 18.55 -1.92 13.41
CA SER A 23 18.69 -3.25 12.85
C SER A 23 18.26 -3.29 11.38
N LEU A 24 17.15 -2.64 11.03
CA LEU A 24 16.71 -2.52 9.64
C LEU A 24 17.79 -1.82 8.79
N ASN A 25 18.37 -0.72 9.28
CA ASN A 25 19.46 -0.02 8.60
C ASN A 25 20.70 -0.91 8.46
N GLY A 26 21.00 -1.75 9.46
CA GLY A 26 22.04 -2.77 9.40
C GLY A 26 21.83 -3.77 8.27
N LEU A 27 20.60 -4.25 8.07
CA LEU A 27 20.25 -5.13 6.96
C LEU A 27 20.35 -4.42 5.60
N LEU A 28 19.83 -3.19 5.50
CA LEU A 28 19.87 -2.37 4.28
C LEU A 28 21.28 -2.06 3.79
N ASN A 29 22.23 -1.89 4.72
CA ASN A 29 23.64 -1.65 4.42
C ASN A 29 24.48 -2.93 4.35
N GLY A 30 23.95 -4.05 4.86
CA GLY A 30 24.57 -5.36 4.87
C GLY A 30 23.98 -6.27 3.79
N LYS A 31 23.20 -7.29 4.20
CA LYS A 31 22.70 -8.35 3.30
C LYS A 31 21.78 -7.86 2.18
N LEU A 32 21.04 -6.77 2.41
CA LEU A 32 20.15 -6.17 1.40
C LEU A 32 20.84 -5.09 0.56
N SER A 33 22.14 -4.89 0.75
CA SER A 33 22.90 -3.86 0.04
C SER A 33 22.85 -4.07 -1.47
N GLY A 34 22.61 -2.98 -2.20
CA GLY A 34 22.44 -2.98 -3.65
C GLY A 34 21.08 -3.46 -4.18
N LEU A 35 20.20 -4.02 -3.36
CA LEU A 35 18.89 -4.50 -3.83
C LEU A 35 17.86 -3.36 -3.98
N PHE A 36 17.87 -2.39 -3.07
CA PHE A 36 16.83 -1.37 -3.01
C PHE A 36 17.38 0.03 -3.19
N THR A 37 16.70 0.83 -4.01
CA THR A 37 16.98 2.26 -4.20
C THR A 37 16.28 3.13 -3.14
N GLY A 38 15.21 2.60 -2.55
CA GLY A 38 14.43 3.23 -1.49
C GLY A 38 13.73 2.21 -0.58
N VAL A 39 13.18 2.69 0.52
CA VAL A 39 12.42 1.91 1.49
C VAL A 39 11.19 2.70 1.93
N HIS A 40 10.03 2.06 1.85
CA HIS A 40 8.82 2.46 2.54
C HIS A 40 8.84 1.81 3.92
N ILE A 41 9.08 2.65 4.93
CA ILE A 41 8.99 2.24 6.32
C ILE A 41 7.55 2.51 6.76
N LEU A 42 6.79 1.45 7.01
CA LEU A 42 5.41 1.51 7.52
C LEU A 42 5.38 2.27 8.87
N PRO A 43 4.20 2.75 9.30
CA PRO A 43 4.11 3.71 10.40
C PRO A 43 4.92 3.31 11.64
N PHE A 44 5.92 4.15 11.96
CA PHE A 44 6.87 3.97 13.06
C PHE A 44 6.64 5.00 14.18
N TYR A 45 5.49 5.67 14.15
CA TYR A 45 5.11 6.73 15.07
C TYR A 45 4.70 6.16 16.42
N TYR A 46 4.63 7.00 17.46
CA TYR A 46 4.18 6.55 18.77
C TYR A 46 2.64 6.45 18.86
N PRO A 47 2.07 5.29 19.28
CA PRO A 47 2.69 3.96 19.34
C PRO A 47 2.60 3.23 17.99
N TYR A 48 3.62 2.44 17.66
CA TYR A 48 3.66 1.69 16.39
C TYR A 48 2.82 0.39 16.44
N ASP A 49 2.45 -0.05 17.63
CA ASP A 49 1.72 -1.29 17.94
C ASP A 49 0.34 -1.01 18.55
N GLY A 50 -0.28 0.10 18.13
CA GLY A 50 -1.65 0.44 18.47
C GLY A 50 -2.69 -0.53 17.90
N GLU A 51 -3.95 -0.11 17.86
CA GLU A 51 -5.05 -0.95 17.36
C GLU A 51 -4.87 -1.34 15.88
N ASP A 52 -4.14 -0.52 15.12
CA ASP A 52 -3.96 -0.71 13.67
C ASP A 52 -2.48 -0.66 13.27
N ALA A 53 -1.59 -1.26 14.08
CA ALA A 53 -0.17 -1.42 13.75
C ALA A 53 0.53 -0.12 13.28
N GLY A 54 0.24 0.99 13.97
CA GLY A 54 0.87 2.29 13.77
C GLY A 54 0.05 3.26 12.93
N PHE A 55 -1.07 2.80 12.33
CA PHE A 55 -2.03 3.67 11.64
C PHE A 55 -2.97 4.44 12.59
N ASP A 56 -2.84 4.26 13.91
CA ASP A 56 -3.56 5.02 14.94
C ASP A 56 -2.61 5.81 15.87
N PRO A 57 -1.75 6.69 15.34
CA PRO A 57 -0.72 7.34 16.12
C PRO A 57 -1.29 8.35 17.11
N ILE A 58 -0.74 8.33 18.32
CA ILE A 58 -0.97 9.34 19.36
C ILE A 58 -0.31 10.66 18.95
N ASP A 59 0.91 10.58 18.40
CA ASP A 59 1.64 11.72 17.88
C ASP A 59 2.48 11.32 16.66
N HIS A 60 2.09 11.80 15.48
CA HIS A 60 2.82 11.56 14.21
C HIS A 60 4.20 12.22 14.15
N THR A 61 4.47 13.18 15.02
CA THR A 61 5.74 13.92 15.02
C THR A 61 6.81 13.22 15.85
N ILE A 62 6.46 12.12 16.53
CA ILE A 62 7.33 11.35 17.42
C ILE A 62 7.47 9.92 16.88
N VAL A 63 8.71 9.49 16.67
CA VAL A 63 9.05 8.07 16.45
C VAL A 63 8.88 7.33 17.76
N ASP A 64 8.31 6.13 17.73
CA ASP A 64 8.22 5.29 18.93
C ASP A 64 9.62 4.97 19.47
N GLU A 65 9.87 5.30 20.73
CA GLU A 65 11.20 5.16 21.34
C GLU A 65 11.73 3.72 21.36
N ARG A 66 10.83 2.72 21.26
CA ARG A 66 11.20 1.30 21.16
C ARG A 66 11.82 0.97 19.79
N LEU A 67 11.47 1.74 18.75
CA LEU A 67 11.99 1.58 17.40
C LEU A 67 13.21 2.44 17.12
N GLY A 68 13.34 3.58 17.81
CA GLY A 68 14.44 4.52 17.66
C GLY A 68 14.00 5.97 17.72
N ASP A 69 14.60 6.81 16.88
CA ASP A 69 14.30 8.24 16.77
C ASP A 69 14.41 8.72 15.31
N TRP A 70 14.12 10.00 15.07
CA TRP A 70 14.25 10.62 13.76
C TRP A 70 15.69 10.62 13.21
N ASN A 71 16.74 10.54 14.05
CA ASN A 71 18.11 10.44 13.56
C ASN A 71 18.38 9.07 12.91
N HIS A 72 17.75 8.00 13.41
CA HIS A 72 17.83 6.68 12.78
C HIS A 72 17.16 6.68 11.40
N ILE A 73 15.98 7.29 11.27
CA ILE A 73 15.31 7.50 9.97
C ILE A 73 16.22 8.32 9.04
N LYS A 74 16.74 9.45 9.54
CA LYS A 74 17.63 10.33 8.78
C LYS A 74 18.86 9.61 8.24
N SER A 75 19.44 8.69 9.02
CA SER A 75 20.60 7.88 8.62
C SER A 75 20.29 6.95 7.45
N ILE A 76 19.11 6.31 7.42
CA ILE A 76 18.68 5.51 6.25
C ILE A 76 18.60 6.42 5.01
N GLY A 77 18.09 7.64 5.18
CA GLY A 77 17.87 8.63 4.12
C GLY A 77 19.16 9.20 3.51
N GLU A 78 20.33 8.91 4.10
CA GLU A 78 21.62 9.31 3.52
C GLU A 78 21.97 8.50 2.26
N SER A 79 21.41 7.29 2.09
CA SER A 79 21.74 6.39 0.97
C SER A 79 20.53 5.85 0.21
N LYS A 80 19.33 5.89 0.81
CA LYS A 80 18.08 5.36 0.26
C LYS A 80 17.02 6.45 0.19
N ASN A 81 16.12 6.36 -0.80
CA ASN A 81 14.92 7.18 -0.77
C ASN A 81 13.95 6.65 0.28
N ILE A 82 13.53 7.49 1.22
CA ILE A 82 12.58 7.08 2.26
C ILE A 82 11.16 7.47 1.86
N MET A 83 10.26 6.50 1.93
CA MET A 83 8.82 6.70 1.96
C MET A 83 8.28 6.49 3.37
N ALA A 84 7.46 7.42 3.84
CA ALA A 84 6.75 7.33 5.11
C ALA A 84 5.26 7.68 4.91
N ASP A 85 4.40 7.14 5.77
CA ASP A 85 2.96 7.39 5.73
C ASP A 85 2.60 8.72 6.38
N LEU A 86 1.88 9.58 5.65
CA LEU A 86 1.15 10.71 6.22
C LEU A 86 -0.32 10.30 6.35
N ILE A 87 -0.72 9.93 7.57
CA ILE A 87 -2.12 9.58 7.86
C ILE A 87 -2.88 10.90 8.02
N VAL A 88 -3.50 11.33 6.92
CA VAL A 88 -4.15 12.65 6.84
C VAL A 88 -5.54 12.66 7.46
N ASN A 89 -6.17 11.50 7.57
CA ASN A 89 -7.60 11.42 7.86
C ASN A 89 -7.92 11.51 9.36
N HIS A 90 -7.06 10.96 10.22
CA HIS A 90 -7.40 10.71 11.62
C HIS A 90 -6.18 10.70 12.54
N MET A 91 -6.44 10.73 13.85
CA MET A 91 -5.44 10.53 14.90
C MET A 91 -6.01 9.75 16.09
N SER A 92 -5.15 9.26 16.97
CA SER A 92 -5.59 8.44 18.10
C SER A 92 -6.51 9.19 19.07
N ALA A 93 -7.53 8.50 19.61
CA ALA A 93 -8.32 8.95 20.74
C ALA A 93 -7.47 9.08 22.03
N GLN A 94 -6.26 8.53 22.03
CA GLN A 94 -5.28 8.70 23.11
C GLN A 94 -4.37 9.93 22.94
N SER A 95 -4.51 10.69 21.85
CA SER A 95 -3.77 11.93 21.60
C SER A 95 -4.02 12.99 22.67
N ALA A 96 -3.03 13.86 22.89
CA ALA A 96 -3.15 14.95 23.86
C ALA A 96 -4.28 15.92 23.50
N GLN A 97 -4.43 16.19 22.20
CA GLN A 97 -5.47 17.04 21.63
C GLN A 97 -6.87 16.48 21.90
N PHE A 98 -7.09 15.17 21.67
CA PHE A 98 -8.41 14.59 21.92
C PHE A 98 -8.69 14.46 23.42
N LYS A 99 -7.68 14.13 24.25
CA LYS A 99 -7.82 14.14 25.71
C LYS A 99 -8.22 15.51 26.25
N ASP A 100 -7.69 16.60 25.68
CA ASP A 100 -8.09 17.95 26.02
C ASP A 100 -9.55 18.23 25.63
N VAL A 101 -10.00 17.78 24.46
CA VAL A 101 -11.41 17.82 24.03
C VAL A 101 -12.32 17.03 24.97
N LEU A 102 -11.90 15.85 25.42
CA LEU A 102 -12.68 15.08 26.40
C LEU A 102 -12.79 15.82 27.75
N ALA A 103 -11.73 16.51 28.17
CA ALA A 103 -11.70 17.24 29.44
C ALA A 103 -12.52 18.55 29.42
N HIS A 104 -12.41 19.33 28.35
CA HIS A 104 -12.97 20.69 28.28
C HIS A 104 -14.18 20.81 27.33
N GLY A 105 -14.48 19.79 26.55
CA GLY A 105 -15.56 19.79 25.56
C GLY A 105 -15.39 20.93 24.55
N ARG A 106 -16.49 21.60 24.22
CA ARG A 106 -16.55 22.69 23.23
C ARG A 106 -15.70 23.92 23.59
N GLU A 107 -15.20 24.01 24.82
CA GLU A 107 -14.29 25.07 25.27
C GLU A 107 -12.81 24.73 25.03
N SER A 108 -12.49 23.49 24.65
CA SER A 108 -11.14 23.09 24.25
C SER A 108 -10.69 23.88 23.02
N GLU A 109 -9.44 24.35 23.02
CA GLU A 109 -8.83 24.94 21.83
C GLU A 109 -8.72 23.95 20.67
N PHE A 110 -8.68 22.64 20.97
CA PHE A 110 -8.60 21.56 20.00
C PHE A 110 -9.96 21.08 19.50
N TRP A 111 -11.09 21.63 19.98
CA TRP A 111 -12.41 21.25 19.50
C TRP A 111 -12.55 21.29 17.97
N PRO A 112 -12.10 22.35 17.27
CA PRO A 112 -12.23 22.43 15.81
C PRO A 112 -11.33 21.44 15.04
N LEU A 113 -10.42 20.74 15.71
CA LEU A 113 -9.56 19.76 15.07
C LEU A 113 -10.29 18.47 14.73
N PHE A 114 -11.37 18.12 15.46
CA PHE A 114 -12.04 16.82 15.32
C PHE A 114 -13.44 16.97 14.77
N LEU A 115 -13.80 16.10 13.81
CA LEU A 115 -15.12 16.11 13.20
C LEU A 115 -16.15 15.43 14.10
N THR A 116 -17.27 16.12 14.33
CA THR A 116 -18.48 15.55 14.95
C THR A 116 -19.58 15.34 13.92
N LYS A 117 -20.59 14.54 14.27
CA LYS A 117 -21.79 14.38 13.42
C LYS A 117 -22.41 15.73 13.05
N GLN A 118 -22.46 16.67 13.99
CA GLN A 118 -23.11 17.98 13.81
C GLN A 118 -22.31 18.94 12.94
N ASP A 119 -21.00 18.73 12.76
CA ASP A 119 -20.19 19.57 11.86
C ASP A 119 -20.48 19.27 10.39
N VAL A 120 -20.91 18.04 10.08
CA VAL A 120 -21.23 17.61 8.71
C VAL A 120 -22.74 17.64 8.45
N PHE A 121 -23.54 17.11 9.37
CA PHE A 121 -24.99 16.95 9.21
C PHE A 121 -25.73 17.99 10.05
N THR A 122 -26.13 19.10 9.42
CA THR A 122 -26.71 20.27 10.09
C THR A 122 -28.24 20.36 9.98
N SER A 123 -28.91 19.38 9.36
CA SER A 123 -30.37 19.39 9.26
C SER A 123 -31.02 19.09 10.61
N ASP A 124 -32.05 19.85 10.96
CA ASP A 124 -32.90 19.60 12.14
C ASP A 124 -33.93 18.47 11.87
N ASP A 125 -33.98 17.93 10.63
CA ASP A 125 -34.82 16.78 10.26
C ASP A 125 -34.03 15.47 10.39
N ASP A 126 -34.43 14.63 11.35
CA ASP A 126 -33.85 13.30 11.60
C ASP A 126 -33.94 12.38 10.38
N ALA A 127 -35.02 12.45 9.59
CA ALA A 127 -35.20 11.62 8.42
C ALA A 127 -34.26 12.03 7.29
N GLU A 128 -34.05 13.33 7.10
CA GLU A 128 -33.08 13.87 6.15
C GLU A 128 -31.65 13.48 6.55
N THR A 129 -31.30 13.67 7.83
CA THR A 129 -29.98 13.28 8.37
C THR A 129 -29.73 11.78 8.19
N ALA A 130 -30.72 10.93 8.46
CA ALA A 130 -30.60 9.48 8.24
C ALA A 130 -30.39 9.13 6.76
N ALA A 131 -31.08 9.82 5.85
CA ALA A 131 -30.93 9.61 4.41
C ALA A 131 -29.54 10.07 3.89
N GLN A 132 -28.97 11.13 4.47
CA GLN A 132 -27.60 11.58 4.16
C GLN A 132 -26.55 10.61 4.71
N ILE A 133 -26.70 10.14 5.94
CA ILE A 133 -25.82 9.13 6.55
C ILE A 133 -25.79 7.82 5.75
N ALA A 134 -26.94 7.42 5.18
CA ALA A 134 -27.03 6.20 4.38
C ALA A 134 -26.24 6.25 3.06
N GLN A 135 -25.88 7.45 2.58
CA GLN A 135 -25.10 7.63 1.34
C GLN A 135 -23.60 7.50 1.57
N VAL A 136 -23.11 7.68 2.80
CA VAL A 136 -21.70 7.65 3.15
C VAL A 136 -21.10 6.29 2.81
N PHE A 137 -20.00 6.31 2.06
CA PHE A 137 -19.20 5.13 1.75
C PHE A 137 -18.52 4.61 3.01
N ARG A 138 -18.52 3.28 3.20
CA ARG A 138 -17.99 2.66 4.42
C ARG A 138 -17.09 1.48 4.07
N PRO A 139 -15.85 1.43 4.58
CA PRO A 139 -14.98 0.27 4.39
C PRO A 139 -15.42 -0.92 5.24
N ARG A 140 -16.22 -0.66 6.30
CA ARG A 140 -16.65 -1.65 7.31
C ARG A 140 -18.14 -1.58 7.61
N PRO A 141 -18.76 -2.65 8.15
CA PRO A 141 -20.19 -2.69 8.41
C PRO A 141 -20.64 -1.92 9.66
N THR A 142 -19.71 -1.61 10.57
CA THR A 142 -20.00 -0.90 11.83
C THR A 142 -20.28 0.58 11.60
N PRO A 143 -20.91 1.28 12.56
CA PRO A 143 -21.08 2.74 12.50
C PRO A 143 -19.74 3.47 12.34
N PHE A 144 -19.75 4.60 11.64
CA PHE A 144 -18.62 5.52 11.48
C PHE A 144 -18.70 6.72 12.45
N PHE A 145 -19.46 6.53 13.53
CA PHE A 145 -19.56 7.47 14.64
C PHE A 145 -19.33 6.74 15.95
N SER A 146 -18.52 7.32 16.82
CA SER A 146 -18.26 6.84 18.17
C SER A 146 -18.66 7.91 19.19
N ASN A 147 -19.43 7.50 20.20
CA ASN A 147 -19.92 8.42 21.23
C ASN A 147 -18.89 8.57 22.35
N TYR A 148 -18.49 9.81 22.64
CA TYR A 148 -17.58 10.14 23.73
C TYR A 148 -18.24 11.12 24.70
N GLU A 149 -18.02 10.92 25.99
CA GLU A 149 -18.41 11.89 27.02
C GLU A 149 -17.38 13.01 27.05
N VAL A 150 -17.83 14.26 26.87
CA VAL A 150 -16.99 15.46 26.95
C VAL A 150 -17.39 16.32 28.14
N ALA A 151 -16.40 16.93 28.79
CA ALA A 151 -16.54 17.79 29.96
C ALA A 151 -17.39 17.19 31.09
N GLY A 152 -17.44 15.85 31.18
CA GLY A 152 -18.20 15.10 32.20
C GLY A 152 -19.72 15.26 32.12
N LYS A 153 -20.28 15.71 30.98
CA LYS A 153 -21.69 16.14 30.92
C LYS A 153 -22.42 15.91 29.60
N GLU A 154 -21.71 15.83 28.48
CA GLU A 154 -22.31 15.77 27.14
C GLU A 154 -21.79 14.55 26.38
N MET A 155 -22.68 13.73 25.82
CA MET A 155 -22.30 12.66 24.90
C MET A 155 -22.29 13.21 23.47
N VAL A 156 -21.13 13.16 22.82
CA VAL A 156 -20.91 13.71 21.48
C VAL A 156 -20.53 12.59 20.52
N PRO A 157 -21.21 12.45 19.36
CA PRO A 157 -20.84 11.51 18.30
C PRO A 157 -19.71 12.08 17.44
N PHE A 158 -18.48 11.61 17.67
CA PHE A 158 -17.31 11.93 16.84
C PHE A 158 -17.24 11.02 15.62
N TRP A 159 -16.77 11.56 14.49
CA TRP A 159 -16.57 10.82 13.25
C TRP A 159 -15.35 9.89 13.41
N THR A 160 -15.56 8.60 13.11
CA THR A 160 -14.55 7.53 13.23
C THR A 160 -14.70 6.56 12.07
N THR A 161 -14.08 6.88 10.94
CA THR A 161 -14.18 6.12 9.67
C THR A 161 -13.71 4.67 9.86
N PHE A 162 -12.56 4.52 10.52
CA PHE A 162 -11.92 3.25 10.87
C PHE A 162 -12.22 2.92 12.34
N THR A 163 -11.29 2.50 13.20
CA THR A 163 -11.64 2.10 14.58
C THR A 163 -12.19 3.25 15.43
N SER A 164 -12.81 2.93 16.58
CA SER A 164 -13.19 3.98 17.54
C SER A 164 -11.98 4.74 18.08
N ASN A 165 -10.79 4.14 18.11
CA ASN A 165 -9.57 4.84 18.51
C ASN A 165 -9.05 5.79 17.42
N GLN A 166 -9.56 5.73 16.18
CA GLN A 166 -9.14 6.59 15.08
C GLN A 166 -10.18 7.70 14.87
N ILE A 167 -9.94 8.86 15.50
CA ILE A 167 -10.83 10.03 15.43
C ILE A 167 -10.49 10.86 14.20
N ASP A 168 -11.45 11.04 13.30
CA ASP A 168 -11.25 11.81 12.08
C ASP A 168 -11.02 13.30 12.40
N ILE A 169 -9.99 13.88 11.77
CA ILE A 169 -9.68 15.30 11.91
C ILE A 169 -10.37 16.13 10.83
N ASP A 170 -10.66 17.38 11.14
CA ASP A 170 -11.05 18.38 10.15
C ASP A 170 -9.78 18.94 9.48
N VAL A 171 -9.44 18.39 8.30
CA VAL A 171 -8.30 18.81 7.49
C VAL A 171 -8.44 20.24 6.93
N GLU A 172 -9.65 20.80 6.94
CA GLU A 172 -9.94 22.15 6.45
C GLU A 172 -9.80 23.20 7.56
N SER A 173 -9.86 22.80 8.84
CA SER A 173 -9.61 23.65 9.99
C SER A 173 -8.15 24.15 10.04
N ASP A 174 -7.92 25.31 10.66
CA ASP A 174 -6.57 25.84 10.85
C ASP A 174 -5.68 24.90 11.69
N LEU A 175 -6.28 24.20 12.66
CA LEU A 175 -5.59 23.22 13.49
C LEU A 175 -5.22 21.97 12.71
N GLY A 176 -6.11 21.46 11.85
CA GLY A 176 -5.83 20.32 10.97
C GLY A 176 -4.72 20.65 9.98
N LYS A 177 -4.77 21.82 9.36
CA LYS A 177 -3.68 22.31 8.49
C LYS A 177 -2.37 22.44 9.26
N ALA A 178 -2.38 23.01 10.47
CA ALA A 178 -1.18 23.14 11.30
C ALA A 178 -0.60 21.77 11.70
N TYR A 179 -1.46 20.81 12.00
CA TYR A 179 -1.07 19.44 12.33
C TYR A 179 -0.39 18.72 11.14
N LEU A 180 -1.01 18.74 9.95
CA LEU A 180 -0.38 18.18 8.76
C LEU A 180 0.95 18.90 8.44
N SER A 181 1.02 20.22 8.70
CA SER A 181 2.25 21.01 8.54
C SER A 181 3.40 20.55 9.43
N SER A 182 3.12 20.20 10.69
CA SER A 182 4.16 19.76 11.61
C SER A 182 4.73 18.42 11.18
N ILE A 183 3.89 17.51 10.67
CA ILE A 183 4.35 16.20 10.17
C ILE A 183 5.25 16.37 8.95
N LEU A 184 4.83 17.17 7.97
CA LEU A 184 5.66 17.49 6.79
C LEU A 184 7.01 18.10 7.18
N THR A 185 7.03 18.93 8.23
CA THR A 185 8.27 19.53 8.75
C THR A 185 9.21 18.47 9.33
N SER A 186 8.69 17.55 10.15
CA SER A 186 9.48 16.43 10.69
C SER A 186 10.06 15.55 9.60
N PHE A 187 9.27 15.26 8.56
CA PHE A 187 9.69 14.47 7.40
C PHE A 187 10.85 15.14 6.64
N THR A 188 10.72 16.43 6.32
CA THR A 188 11.79 17.18 5.63
C THR A 188 13.07 17.27 6.46
N GLN A 189 12.97 17.42 7.79
CA GLN A 189 14.14 17.46 8.66
C GLN A 189 14.87 16.11 8.80
N SER A 190 14.20 15.02 8.40
CA SER A 190 14.64 13.64 8.61
C SER A 190 14.88 12.87 7.30
N ASN A 191 15.13 13.56 6.18
CA ASN A 191 15.44 12.98 4.88
C ASN A 191 14.34 12.05 4.30
N VAL A 192 13.07 12.32 4.60
CA VAL A 192 11.96 11.67 3.88
C VAL A 192 11.87 12.29 2.47
N ASP A 193 11.84 11.45 1.43
CA ASP A 193 11.74 11.88 0.02
C ASP A 193 10.33 11.66 -0.55
N LEU A 194 9.58 10.69 0.00
CA LEU A 194 8.29 10.21 -0.47
C LEU A 194 7.29 10.18 0.68
N ILE A 195 6.05 10.54 0.38
CA ILE A 195 4.96 10.49 1.36
C ILE A 195 3.83 9.66 0.79
N ARG A 196 3.47 8.56 1.45
CA ARG A 196 2.23 7.84 1.16
C ARG A 196 1.08 8.57 1.86
N LEU A 197 0.09 9.03 1.11
CA LEU A 197 -1.10 9.68 1.66
C LEU A 197 -2.11 8.60 2.05
N ASP A 198 -2.07 8.20 3.31
CA ASP A 198 -2.94 7.16 3.86
C ASP A 198 -4.37 7.68 4.06
N ALA A 199 -5.35 6.90 3.61
CA ALA A 199 -6.78 7.18 3.76
C ALA A 199 -7.22 8.57 3.25
N ALA A 200 -6.48 9.16 2.30
CA ALA A 200 -6.77 10.50 1.80
C ALA A 200 -8.13 10.61 1.09
N GLY A 201 -8.63 9.51 0.52
CA GLY A 201 -9.95 9.44 -0.11
C GLY A 201 -11.11 9.77 0.84
N TYR A 202 -10.89 9.63 2.16
CA TYR A 202 -11.90 9.88 3.20
C TYR A 202 -11.78 11.26 3.84
N ALA A 203 -10.76 12.06 3.50
CA ALA A 203 -10.42 13.27 4.27
C ALA A 203 -11.55 14.33 4.30
N ILE A 204 -12.30 14.48 3.20
CA ILE A 204 -13.34 15.50 3.06
C ILE A 204 -14.74 14.92 3.29
N LYS A 205 -15.51 15.55 4.18
CA LYS A 205 -16.87 15.13 4.56
C LYS A 205 -17.89 16.20 4.15
N ARG A 206 -18.96 15.77 3.47
CA ARG A 206 -20.05 16.64 2.99
C ARG A 206 -21.40 15.94 3.14
N ALA A 207 -22.37 16.60 3.75
CA ALA A 207 -23.74 16.11 3.82
C ALA A 207 -24.34 15.89 2.41
N GLY A 208 -25.11 14.81 2.25
CA GLY A 208 -25.74 14.47 0.97
C GLY A 208 -24.78 13.95 -0.11
N SER A 209 -23.59 13.51 0.29
CA SER A 209 -22.61 12.85 -0.58
C SER A 209 -22.19 11.50 -0.01
N ASN A 210 -21.37 10.75 -0.75
CA ASN A 210 -20.75 9.53 -0.24
C ASN A 210 -19.50 9.78 0.63
N CYS A 211 -19.03 11.03 0.78
CA CYS A 211 -17.83 11.40 1.54
C CYS A 211 -16.56 10.61 1.16
N PHE A 212 -16.47 10.14 -0.09
CA PHE A 212 -15.32 9.38 -0.57
C PHE A 212 -14.97 9.82 -1.99
N MET A 213 -13.71 10.25 -2.17
CA MET A 213 -13.19 10.73 -3.46
C MET A 213 -14.08 11.80 -4.11
N LEU A 214 -14.53 12.78 -3.32
CA LEU A 214 -15.23 13.97 -3.82
C LEU A 214 -14.29 14.87 -4.62
N GLU A 215 -14.79 15.75 -5.47
CA GLU A 215 -13.96 16.71 -6.20
C GLU A 215 -13.10 17.55 -5.24
N GLU A 216 -13.67 17.97 -4.11
CA GLU A 216 -12.94 18.66 -3.04
C GLU A 216 -11.85 17.78 -2.40
N THR A 217 -12.03 16.45 -2.35
CA THR A 217 -10.99 15.51 -1.92
C THR A 217 -9.82 15.52 -2.91
N PHE A 218 -10.09 15.54 -4.22
CA PHE A 218 -9.03 15.65 -5.21
C PHE A 218 -8.28 17.01 -5.10
N GLU A 219 -9.00 18.12 -4.92
CA GLU A 219 -8.39 19.44 -4.69
C GLU A 219 -7.50 19.46 -3.44
N PHE A 220 -7.95 18.82 -2.36
CA PHE A 220 -7.16 18.64 -1.14
C PHE A 220 -5.87 17.86 -1.40
N ILE A 221 -5.95 16.71 -2.11
CA ILE A 221 -4.80 15.89 -2.47
C ILE A 221 -3.81 16.67 -3.36
N GLU A 222 -4.31 17.41 -4.35
CA GLU A 222 -3.49 18.22 -5.25
C GLU A 222 -2.74 19.34 -4.50
N SER A 223 -3.44 20.03 -3.60
CA SER A 223 -2.87 21.08 -2.74
C SER A 223 -1.79 20.53 -1.81
N LEU A 224 -2.06 19.41 -1.14
CA LEU A 224 -1.11 18.75 -0.26
C LEU A 224 0.12 18.23 -1.01
N SER A 225 -0.08 17.63 -2.18
CA SER A 225 1.01 17.17 -3.06
C SER A 225 1.88 18.33 -3.54
N THR A 226 1.25 19.44 -3.94
CA THR A 226 1.98 20.66 -4.34
C THR A 226 2.82 21.23 -3.19
N ARG A 227 2.28 21.21 -1.98
CA ARG A 227 3.00 21.61 -0.78
C ARG A 227 4.18 20.70 -0.47
N ALA A 228 3.97 19.38 -0.47
CA ALA A 228 5.03 18.39 -0.25
C ALA A 228 6.16 18.56 -1.28
N ARG A 229 5.82 18.79 -2.55
CA ARG A 229 6.77 19.08 -3.63
C ARG A 229 7.58 20.35 -3.38
N GLY A 230 6.92 21.41 -2.88
CA GLY A 230 7.59 22.63 -2.44
C GLY A 230 8.58 22.43 -1.29
N MET A 231 8.43 21.33 -0.53
CA MET A 231 9.32 20.90 0.55
C MET A 231 10.32 19.81 0.11
N GLY A 232 10.36 19.47 -1.17
CA GLY A 232 11.29 18.49 -1.74
C GLY A 232 10.85 17.02 -1.65
N MET A 233 9.58 16.76 -1.34
CA MET A 233 8.98 15.42 -1.24
C MET A 233 7.97 15.16 -2.37
N GLN A 234 7.77 13.91 -2.76
CA GLN A 234 6.70 13.53 -3.70
C GLN A 234 5.61 12.72 -3.01
N CYS A 235 4.37 12.85 -3.46
CA CYS A 235 3.23 12.13 -2.89
C CYS A 235 2.86 10.88 -3.68
N LEU A 236 2.66 9.77 -2.97
CA LEU A 236 2.03 8.56 -3.45
C LEU A 236 0.63 8.47 -2.84
N VAL A 237 -0.40 8.53 -3.69
CA VAL A 237 -1.78 8.46 -3.23
C VAL A 237 -2.23 7.01 -3.17
N GLU A 238 -2.75 6.60 -2.01
CA GLU A 238 -3.34 5.28 -1.83
C GLU A 238 -4.87 5.36 -1.90
N ILE A 239 -5.44 4.69 -2.91
CA ILE A 239 -6.88 4.59 -3.13
C ILE A 239 -7.20 3.20 -3.69
N HIS A 240 -7.97 2.42 -2.93
CA HIS A 240 -8.66 1.23 -3.42
C HIS A 240 -10.02 1.61 -4.00
N SER A 241 -10.19 1.45 -5.31
CA SER A 241 -11.41 1.86 -6.03
C SER A 241 -11.48 1.25 -7.43
N HIS A 242 -12.54 1.56 -8.17
CA HIS A 242 -12.62 1.18 -9.59
C HIS A 242 -11.42 1.74 -10.37
N TYR A 243 -10.84 0.93 -11.27
CA TYR A 243 -9.60 1.26 -11.98
C TYR A 243 -9.63 2.61 -12.74
N GLN A 244 -10.81 3.08 -13.19
CA GLN A 244 -10.93 4.38 -13.86
C GLN A 244 -10.68 5.54 -12.88
N THR A 245 -11.13 5.43 -11.63
CA THR A 245 -10.85 6.42 -10.60
C THR A 245 -9.35 6.51 -10.33
N GLN A 246 -8.63 5.37 -10.34
CA GLN A 246 -7.17 5.34 -10.25
C GLN A 246 -6.48 6.03 -11.45
N ILE A 247 -7.03 5.90 -12.65
CA ILE A 247 -6.53 6.64 -13.84
C ILE A 247 -6.76 8.15 -13.67
N ASP A 248 -7.95 8.54 -13.20
CA ASP A 248 -8.34 9.95 -13.04
C ASP A 248 -7.48 10.65 -11.98
N ILE A 249 -7.23 10.01 -10.82
CA ILE A 249 -6.39 10.58 -9.77
C ILE A 249 -4.91 10.62 -10.15
N ALA A 250 -4.41 9.65 -10.93
CA ALA A 250 -3.03 9.67 -11.41
C ALA A 250 -2.72 10.90 -12.28
N ALA A 251 -3.72 11.48 -12.94
CA ALA A 251 -3.55 12.74 -13.69
C ALA A 251 -3.42 13.98 -12.80
N ARG A 252 -3.69 13.87 -11.48
CA ARG A 252 -3.81 14.99 -10.54
C ARG A 252 -2.83 14.93 -9.35
N CYS A 253 -2.04 13.87 -9.24
CA CYS A 253 -1.04 13.69 -8.18
C CYS A 253 0.32 13.26 -8.74
N ASP A 254 1.35 13.20 -7.89
CA ASP A 254 2.68 12.79 -8.36
C ASP A 254 2.68 11.30 -8.76
N SER A 255 2.08 10.43 -7.95
CA SER A 255 1.99 8.99 -8.25
C SER A 255 0.82 8.29 -7.54
N VAL A 256 0.42 7.15 -8.10
CA VAL A 256 -0.58 6.22 -7.53
C VAL A 256 -0.03 4.81 -7.37
N TYR A 257 -0.69 3.96 -6.60
CA TYR A 257 -0.43 2.51 -6.64
C TYR A 257 -1.06 1.84 -7.86
N ASP A 258 -0.38 0.86 -8.43
CA ASP A 258 -0.99 -0.11 -9.35
C ASP A 258 -1.58 -1.29 -8.57
N PHE A 259 -2.77 -1.08 -7.99
CA PHE A 259 -3.49 -2.13 -7.26
C PHE A 259 -4.27 -3.10 -8.15
N ALA A 260 -4.43 -2.79 -9.45
CA ALA A 260 -5.01 -3.73 -10.39
C ALA A 260 -4.01 -4.84 -10.76
N LEU A 261 -2.70 -4.54 -10.76
CA LEU A 261 -1.66 -5.49 -11.14
C LEU A 261 -1.66 -6.79 -10.32
N PRO A 262 -1.67 -6.80 -8.97
CA PRO A 262 -1.65 -8.04 -8.20
C PRO A 262 -2.73 -9.06 -8.56
N PRO A 263 -4.04 -8.74 -8.50
CA PRO A 263 -5.09 -9.71 -8.85
C PRO A 263 -5.06 -10.09 -10.33
N LEU A 264 -4.64 -9.20 -11.24
CA LEU A 264 -4.50 -9.54 -12.66
C LEU A 264 -3.37 -10.52 -12.92
N VAL A 265 -2.22 -10.37 -12.25
CA VAL A 265 -1.11 -11.31 -12.37
C VAL A 265 -1.51 -12.68 -11.83
N LEU A 266 -2.16 -12.75 -10.66
CA LEU A 266 -2.70 -14.03 -10.14
C LEU A 266 -3.70 -14.65 -11.11
N HIS A 267 -4.66 -13.87 -11.60
CA HIS A 267 -5.65 -14.33 -12.57
C HIS A 267 -4.97 -14.91 -13.80
N THR A 268 -3.99 -14.19 -14.38
CA THR A 268 -3.25 -14.63 -15.55
C THR A 268 -2.49 -15.94 -15.33
N LEU A 269 -1.87 -16.12 -14.17
CA LEU A 269 -1.15 -17.36 -13.85
C LEU A 269 -2.11 -18.54 -13.65
N PHE A 270 -3.27 -18.32 -13.01
CA PHE A 270 -4.26 -19.37 -12.77
C PHE A 270 -4.99 -19.81 -14.04
N THR A 271 -5.34 -18.85 -14.91
CA THR A 271 -6.13 -19.12 -16.12
C THR A 271 -5.26 -19.38 -17.34
N LYS A 272 -3.96 -19.06 -17.27
CA LYS A 272 -3.03 -19.07 -18.41
C LYS A 272 -3.48 -18.11 -19.52
N ASP A 273 -4.18 -17.03 -19.13
CA ASP A 273 -4.70 -15.99 -20.03
C ASP A 273 -4.26 -14.59 -19.56
N ALA A 274 -3.45 -13.91 -20.38
CA ALA A 274 -2.96 -12.57 -20.08
C ALA A 274 -3.79 -11.44 -20.72
N SER A 275 -4.99 -11.70 -21.22
CA SER A 275 -5.80 -10.70 -21.94
C SER A 275 -6.16 -9.50 -21.06
N ALA A 276 -6.65 -9.75 -19.84
CA ALA A 276 -7.01 -8.70 -18.90
C ALA A 276 -5.78 -7.90 -18.43
N LEU A 277 -4.67 -8.59 -18.14
CA LEU A 277 -3.39 -7.98 -17.79
C LEU A 277 -2.84 -7.10 -18.93
N ALA A 278 -2.79 -7.63 -20.15
CA ALA A 278 -2.30 -6.90 -21.32
C ALA A 278 -3.18 -5.67 -21.63
N HIS A 279 -4.50 -5.80 -21.47
CA HIS A 279 -5.41 -4.66 -21.57
C HIS A 279 -5.10 -3.60 -20.52
N TRP A 280 -4.98 -3.98 -19.24
CA TRP A 280 -4.62 -3.04 -18.17
C TRP A 280 -3.30 -2.32 -18.45
N LEU A 281 -2.22 -3.05 -18.76
CA LEU A 281 -0.91 -2.48 -19.05
C LEU A 281 -0.90 -1.54 -20.26
N SER A 282 -1.88 -1.66 -21.16
CA SER A 282 -2.06 -0.75 -22.30
C SER A 282 -2.71 0.60 -21.92
N ILE A 283 -3.46 0.66 -20.81
CA ILE A 283 -4.19 1.85 -20.36
C ILE A 283 -3.74 2.39 -18.99
N SER A 284 -2.95 1.63 -18.23
CA SER A 284 -2.56 1.96 -16.87
C SER A 284 -1.71 3.24 -16.80
N PRO A 285 -1.86 4.06 -15.74
CA PRO A 285 -1.01 5.22 -15.54
C PRO A 285 0.47 4.83 -15.51
N ARG A 286 1.34 5.72 -16.00
CA ARG A 286 2.79 5.49 -16.02
C ARG A 286 3.50 6.04 -14.78
N ASN A 287 2.88 7.01 -14.10
CA ASN A 287 3.32 7.56 -12.82
C ASN A 287 2.76 6.73 -11.65
N CYS A 288 3.21 5.48 -11.54
CA CYS A 288 2.72 4.58 -10.52
C CYS A 288 3.83 3.82 -9.79
N PHE A 289 3.46 3.26 -8.64
CA PHE A 289 4.24 2.28 -7.90
C PHE A 289 3.58 0.91 -8.07
N THR A 290 4.33 -0.05 -8.61
CA THR A 290 3.80 -1.40 -8.83
C THR A 290 4.05 -2.28 -7.62
N VAL A 291 3.07 -3.07 -7.23
CA VAL A 291 3.14 -4.02 -6.11
C VAL A 291 2.59 -5.37 -6.54
N LEU A 292 2.92 -6.43 -5.80
CA LEU A 292 2.18 -7.70 -5.81
C LEU A 292 1.58 -7.93 -4.42
N ASP A 293 2.41 -7.76 -3.41
CA ASP A 293 2.07 -7.77 -2.01
C ASP A 293 2.30 -6.40 -1.39
N THR A 294 1.47 -6.10 -0.39
CA THR A 294 1.60 -4.95 0.50
C THR A 294 1.50 -5.43 1.95
N HIS A 295 1.32 -4.49 2.88
CA HIS A 295 1.01 -4.80 4.26
C HIS A 295 -0.48 -5.12 4.49
N ASP A 296 -1.34 -4.88 3.50
CA ASP A 296 -2.76 -5.22 3.52
C ASP A 296 -3.05 -6.51 2.74
N GLY A 297 -4.33 -6.81 2.52
CA GLY A 297 -4.76 -7.94 1.72
C GLY A 297 -4.70 -7.65 0.21
N ILE A 298 -4.88 -8.69 -0.60
CA ILE A 298 -4.92 -8.58 -2.07
C ILE A 298 -6.25 -7.93 -2.49
N GLY A 299 -6.19 -6.74 -3.09
CA GLY A 299 -7.33 -5.90 -3.47
C GLY A 299 -8.16 -6.43 -4.63
N ILE A 300 -9.16 -7.26 -4.35
CA ILE A 300 -10.03 -7.84 -5.40
C ILE A 300 -10.98 -6.78 -6.00
N VAL A 301 -11.35 -5.76 -5.21
CA VAL A 301 -12.23 -4.67 -5.66
C VAL A 301 -11.62 -3.86 -6.81
N ASP A 302 -10.28 -3.79 -6.90
CA ASP A 302 -9.57 -2.91 -7.82
C ASP A 302 -9.68 -3.34 -9.29
N VAL A 303 -10.06 -4.60 -9.51
CA VAL A 303 -10.36 -5.16 -10.84
C VAL A 303 -11.85 -5.44 -11.07
N GLY A 304 -12.67 -5.21 -10.05
CA GLY A 304 -14.11 -5.47 -10.05
C GLY A 304 -14.96 -4.37 -10.65
N ALA A 305 -16.24 -4.66 -10.82
CA ALA A 305 -17.23 -3.69 -11.24
C ALA A 305 -17.55 -2.70 -10.10
N SER A 306 -17.99 -1.50 -10.47
CA SER A 306 -18.49 -0.49 -9.52
C SER A 306 -19.82 0.06 -10.02
N GLY A 307 -20.91 -0.34 -9.36
CA GLY A 307 -22.27 -0.06 -9.85
C GLY A 307 -22.48 -0.66 -11.24
N ASP A 308 -22.90 0.16 -12.20
CA ASP A 308 -23.12 -0.27 -13.59
C ASP A 308 -21.83 -0.28 -14.44
N LYS A 309 -20.69 0.18 -13.89
CA LYS A 309 -19.42 0.20 -14.62
C LYS A 309 -18.75 -1.18 -14.55
N PRO A 310 -18.45 -1.84 -15.69
CA PRO A 310 -17.75 -3.11 -15.68
C PRO A 310 -16.31 -2.96 -15.14
N GLY A 311 -15.82 -4.03 -14.50
CA GLY A 311 -14.44 -4.15 -14.06
C GLY A 311 -13.48 -4.57 -15.18
N LEU A 312 -12.22 -4.79 -14.82
CA LEU A 312 -11.22 -5.46 -15.66
C LEU A 312 -11.46 -6.97 -15.72
N LEU A 313 -12.04 -7.52 -14.65
CA LEU A 313 -12.54 -8.88 -14.56
C LEU A 313 -14.05 -8.87 -14.30
N ASN A 314 -14.74 -9.91 -14.76
CA ASN A 314 -16.14 -10.14 -14.42
C ASN A 314 -16.28 -10.88 -13.07
N ASN A 315 -17.50 -10.95 -12.54
CA ASN A 315 -17.75 -11.54 -11.22
C ASN A 315 -17.37 -13.03 -11.13
N ASP A 316 -17.56 -13.81 -12.21
CA ASP A 316 -17.20 -15.22 -12.21
C ASP A 316 -15.67 -15.40 -12.21
N GLU A 317 -14.95 -14.58 -12.97
CA GLU A 317 -13.48 -14.54 -12.97
C GLU A 317 -12.91 -14.15 -11.60
N ILE A 318 -13.53 -13.17 -10.93
CA ILE A 318 -13.18 -12.75 -9.58
C ILE A 318 -13.45 -13.87 -8.56
N ASN A 319 -14.62 -14.50 -8.62
CA ASN A 319 -14.94 -15.61 -7.73
C ASN A 319 -13.95 -16.77 -7.91
N ASN A 320 -13.62 -17.13 -9.15
CA ASN A 320 -12.64 -18.16 -9.45
C ASN A 320 -11.24 -17.79 -8.95
N LEU A 321 -10.83 -16.52 -9.11
CA LEU A 321 -9.56 -16.00 -8.58
C LEU A 321 -9.49 -16.18 -7.05
N VAL A 322 -10.50 -15.71 -6.31
CA VAL A 322 -10.55 -15.81 -4.84
C VAL A 322 -10.55 -17.27 -4.38
N GLU A 323 -11.38 -18.11 -5.00
CA GLU A 323 -11.45 -19.53 -4.66
C GLU A 323 -10.13 -20.25 -4.96
N GLN A 324 -9.42 -19.89 -6.03
CA GLN A 324 -8.11 -20.47 -6.35
C GLN A 324 -7.04 -20.04 -5.34
N ILE A 325 -7.02 -18.79 -4.87
CA ILE A 325 -6.15 -18.35 -3.76
C ILE A 325 -6.40 -19.21 -2.52
N HIS A 326 -7.68 -19.44 -2.19
CA HIS A 326 -8.06 -20.28 -1.07
C HIS A 326 -7.61 -21.73 -1.23
N ILE A 327 -7.67 -22.30 -2.44
CA ILE A 327 -7.20 -23.66 -2.72
C ILE A 327 -5.68 -23.73 -2.60
N ASN A 328 -4.96 -22.79 -3.23
CA ASN A 328 -3.50 -22.74 -3.26
C ASN A 328 -2.90 -22.60 -1.86
N SER A 329 -3.51 -21.75 -1.02
CA SER A 329 -3.16 -21.58 0.39
C SER A 329 -3.76 -22.67 1.31
N GLN A 330 -4.26 -23.78 0.77
CA GLN A 330 -4.79 -24.91 1.54
C GLN A 330 -5.90 -24.52 2.56
N GLY A 331 -6.68 -23.49 2.23
CA GLY A 331 -7.75 -22.95 3.06
C GLY A 331 -7.31 -21.99 4.17
N GLU A 332 -6.02 -21.64 4.27
CA GLU A 332 -5.51 -20.71 5.28
C GLU A 332 -6.05 -19.29 5.10
N SER A 333 -6.01 -18.77 3.88
CA SER A 333 -6.55 -17.44 3.56
C SER A 333 -8.04 -17.31 3.87
N ARG A 334 -8.83 -18.40 3.83
CA ARG A 334 -10.25 -18.39 4.26
C ARG A 334 -10.40 -18.10 5.74
N LYS A 335 -9.43 -18.47 6.57
CA LYS A 335 -9.44 -18.22 8.02
C LYS A 335 -9.08 -16.78 8.36
N ALA A 336 -8.41 -16.08 7.43
CA ALA A 336 -7.97 -14.71 7.62
C ALA A 336 -8.87 -13.66 6.93
N THR A 337 -9.64 -14.07 5.91
CA THR A 337 -10.36 -13.15 5.01
C THR A 337 -11.78 -12.84 5.49
N GLY A 338 -12.24 -11.61 5.25
CA GLY A 338 -13.62 -11.20 5.50
C GLY A 338 -14.01 -11.31 6.97
N ALA A 339 -15.17 -11.92 7.24
CA ALA A 339 -15.69 -12.07 8.60
C ALA A 339 -15.00 -13.16 9.44
N ALA A 340 -14.04 -13.90 8.87
CA ALA A 340 -13.35 -14.98 9.59
C ALA A 340 -12.34 -14.48 10.64
N ALA A 341 -11.90 -13.23 10.52
CA ALA A 341 -10.96 -12.56 11.43
C ALA A 341 -11.33 -11.07 11.56
N ASN A 342 -10.62 -10.34 12.42
CA ASN A 342 -10.78 -8.89 12.55
C ASN A 342 -10.17 -8.20 11.32
N ASN A 343 -11.02 -7.61 10.49
CA ASN A 343 -10.63 -6.92 9.25
C ASN A 343 -11.28 -5.54 9.17
N VAL A 344 -10.49 -4.56 8.70
CA VAL A 344 -10.95 -3.22 8.36
C VAL A 344 -11.47 -3.17 6.91
N ASP A 345 -10.90 -3.99 6.02
CA ASP A 345 -11.30 -4.14 4.61
C ASP A 345 -11.90 -5.52 4.33
N LEU A 346 -13.20 -5.55 4.01
CA LEU A 346 -13.89 -6.82 3.71
C LEU A 346 -13.76 -7.26 2.24
N TYR A 347 -13.15 -6.42 1.39
CA TYR A 347 -13.05 -6.61 -0.05
C TYR A 347 -11.66 -7.09 -0.52
N GLN A 348 -10.77 -7.41 0.41
CA GLN A 348 -9.43 -7.92 0.14
C GLN A 348 -9.30 -9.39 0.57
N VAL A 349 -8.39 -10.14 -0.05
CA VAL A 349 -8.04 -11.51 0.37
C VAL A 349 -6.74 -11.48 1.18
N ASN A 350 -6.80 -11.89 2.44
CA ASN A 350 -5.64 -11.93 3.31
C ASN A 350 -4.86 -13.23 3.07
N CYS A 351 -3.71 -13.11 2.43
CA CYS A 351 -2.78 -14.20 2.11
C CYS A 351 -1.41 -13.60 1.77
N THR A 352 -0.32 -14.30 2.05
CA THR A 352 0.96 -13.99 1.40
C THR A 352 0.82 -14.23 -0.11
N TYR A 353 1.47 -13.41 -0.93
CA TYR A 353 1.41 -13.59 -2.39
C TYR A 353 2.07 -14.90 -2.85
N TYR A 354 3.07 -15.38 -2.10
CA TYR A 354 3.74 -16.66 -2.36
C TYR A 354 2.79 -17.85 -2.12
N ASP A 355 2.02 -17.87 -1.01
CA ASP A 355 1.01 -18.91 -0.79
C ASP A 355 -0.22 -18.77 -1.68
N ALA A 356 -0.54 -17.55 -2.14
CA ALA A 356 -1.57 -17.35 -3.15
C ALA A 356 -1.23 -18.10 -4.45
N LEU A 357 0.06 -18.24 -4.79
CA LEU A 357 0.58 -19.07 -5.88
C LEU A 357 0.90 -20.52 -5.46
N GLY A 358 0.49 -20.93 -4.26
CA GLY A 358 0.71 -22.30 -3.77
C GLY A 358 2.18 -22.63 -3.54
N GLN A 359 2.99 -21.63 -3.19
CA GLN A 359 4.45 -21.76 -2.99
C GLN A 359 5.19 -22.27 -4.24
N ASN A 360 4.66 -21.98 -5.44
CA ASN A 360 5.31 -22.31 -6.68
C ASN A 360 6.40 -21.27 -7.01
N ASP A 361 7.66 -21.66 -6.84
CA ASP A 361 8.83 -20.80 -7.05
C ASP A 361 8.89 -20.18 -8.45
N LEU A 362 8.60 -20.98 -9.49
CA LEU A 362 8.67 -20.49 -10.87
C LEU A 362 7.54 -19.50 -11.15
N GLU A 363 6.31 -19.81 -10.74
CA GLU A 363 5.17 -18.88 -10.87
C GLU A 363 5.44 -17.58 -10.10
N TYR A 364 6.08 -17.65 -8.92
CA TYR A 364 6.44 -16.47 -8.15
C TYR A 364 7.49 -15.60 -8.83
N LEU A 365 8.53 -16.21 -9.42
CA LEU A 365 9.52 -15.49 -10.22
C LEU A 365 8.91 -14.88 -11.49
N VAL A 366 8.00 -15.60 -12.17
CA VAL A 366 7.25 -15.07 -13.32
C VAL A 366 6.39 -13.87 -12.90
N ALA A 367 5.68 -13.95 -11.77
CA ALA A 367 4.90 -12.85 -11.24
C ALA A 367 5.75 -11.61 -10.98
N ARG A 368 6.92 -11.78 -10.33
CA ARG A 368 7.87 -10.68 -10.05
C ARG A 368 8.52 -10.13 -11.32
N ALA A 369 8.81 -10.96 -12.30
CA ALA A 369 9.29 -10.50 -13.60
C ALA A 369 8.23 -9.65 -14.31
N ILE A 370 6.96 -10.08 -14.32
CA ILE A 370 5.84 -9.29 -14.85
C ILE A 370 5.75 -7.94 -14.11
N GLN A 371 5.85 -7.93 -12.78
CA GLN A 371 5.84 -6.71 -11.98
C GLN A 371 6.97 -5.75 -12.38
N PHE A 372 8.21 -6.24 -12.48
CA PHE A 372 9.38 -5.41 -12.77
C PHE A 372 9.41 -4.89 -14.21
N PHE A 373 8.80 -5.63 -15.14
CA PHE A 373 8.62 -5.21 -16.52
C PHE A 373 7.36 -4.36 -16.75
N SER A 374 6.46 -4.27 -15.76
CA SER A 374 5.33 -3.34 -15.81
C SER A 374 5.82 -1.91 -15.56
N PRO A 375 5.27 -0.89 -16.24
CA PRO A 375 5.61 0.51 -15.99
C PRO A 375 5.29 0.94 -14.57
N GLY A 376 6.21 1.74 -13.99
CA GLY A 376 6.17 2.22 -12.62
C GLY A 376 7.43 1.88 -11.83
N ILE A 377 7.48 2.38 -10.59
CA ILE A 377 8.54 2.08 -9.61
C ILE A 377 8.12 0.82 -8.84
N PRO A 378 8.84 -0.31 -8.95
CA PRO A 378 8.45 -1.53 -8.27
C PRO A 378 8.70 -1.48 -6.77
N GLN A 379 7.71 -1.89 -5.99
CA GLN A 379 7.82 -2.10 -4.56
C GLN A 379 7.69 -3.60 -4.24
N VAL A 380 8.64 -4.12 -3.45
CA VAL A 380 8.65 -5.50 -2.96
C VAL A 380 8.41 -5.46 -1.46
N TYR A 381 7.35 -6.10 -0.99
CA TYR A 381 7.08 -6.24 0.44
C TYR A 381 8.02 -7.27 1.08
N TYR A 382 8.44 -7.02 2.31
CA TYR A 382 9.50 -7.81 2.97
C TYR A 382 9.18 -9.29 3.11
N GLY A 383 7.91 -9.66 3.36
CA GLY A 383 7.49 -11.07 3.40
C GLY A 383 7.67 -11.73 2.03
N GLY A 384 7.31 -11.02 0.95
CA GLY A 384 7.52 -11.48 -0.42
C GLY A 384 8.98 -11.59 -0.82
N LEU A 385 9.82 -10.63 -0.43
CA LEU A 385 11.27 -10.68 -0.66
C LEU A 385 11.87 -12.01 -0.19
N LEU A 386 11.40 -12.52 0.94
CA LEU A 386 11.92 -13.71 1.61
C LEU A 386 11.14 -14.99 1.29
N ALA A 387 10.19 -14.92 0.35
CA ALA A 387 9.23 -15.98 0.05
C ALA A 387 8.65 -16.59 1.34
N ALA A 388 8.16 -15.72 2.23
CA ALA A 388 7.52 -16.12 3.46
C ALA A 388 6.13 -16.72 3.17
N ALA A 389 5.82 -17.81 3.85
CA ALA A 389 4.48 -18.40 3.87
C ALA A 389 3.57 -17.65 4.86
N ASN A 390 2.28 -17.97 4.84
CA ASN A 390 1.27 -17.47 5.76
C ASN A 390 1.66 -17.71 7.23
N ASP A 391 1.63 -16.65 8.02
CA ASP A 391 1.88 -16.74 9.46
C ASP A 391 0.59 -17.08 10.22
N MET A 392 0.23 -18.37 10.17
CA MET A 392 -0.94 -18.88 10.89
C MET A 392 -0.79 -18.80 12.40
N SER A 393 0.44 -18.73 12.92
CA SER A 393 0.71 -18.60 14.36
C SER A 393 0.43 -17.18 14.84
N LEU A 394 0.81 -16.16 14.06
CA LEU A 394 0.48 -14.78 14.36
C LEU A 394 -1.03 -14.54 14.22
N LEU A 395 -1.65 -15.00 13.13
CA LEU A 395 -3.11 -14.93 12.96
C LEU A 395 -3.86 -15.54 14.16
N ALA A 396 -3.45 -16.72 14.62
CA ALA A 396 -4.11 -17.37 15.76
C ALA A 396 -3.93 -16.60 17.08
N ARG A 397 -2.83 -15.87 17.25
CA ARG A 397 -2.56 -15.07 18.45
C ARG A 397 -3.29 -13.73 18.44
N THR A 398 -3.35 -13.05 17.30
CA THR A 398 -3.87 -11.68 17.21
C THR A 398 -5.33 -11.64 16.74
N ASN A 399 -5.78 -12.67 16.02
CA ASN A 399 -7.07 -12.71 15.34
C ASN A 399 -7.27 -11.56 14.33
N VAL A 400 -6.19 -10.91 13.90
CA VAL A 400 -6.20 -9.87 12.87
C VAL A 400 -5.92 -10.53 11.53
N GLY A 401 -6.83 -10.39 10.57
CA GLY A 401 -6.75 -11.12 9.30
C GLY A 401 -5.45 -10.84 8.53
N ARG A 402 -5.08 -9.57 8.42
CA ARG A 402 -3.88 -9.12 7.69
C ARG A 402 -2.57 -9.64 8.29
N ASP A 403 -2.54 -10.02 9.58
CA ASP A 403 -1.33 -10.56 10.22
C ASP A 403 -0.87 -11.90 9.64
N ILE A 404 -1.71 -12.62 8.90
CA ILE A 404 -1.28 -13.78 8.09
C ILE A 404 -0.14 -13.42 7.12
N ASN A 405 -0.07 -12.15 6.68
CA ASN A 405 0.94 -11.61 5.77
C ASN A 405 1.84 -10.57 6.47
N ARG A 406 1.95 -10.57 7.80
CA ARG A 406 2.83 -9.62 8.53
C ARG A 406 3.77 -10.34 9.51
N PRO A 407 4.52 -11.36 9.06
CA PRO A 407 5.40 -12.16 9.92
C PRO A 407 6.49 -11.30 10.56
N TYR A 408 6.94 -11.70 11.75
CA TYR A 408 8.13 -11.12 12.38
C TYR A 408 9.34 -11.96 11.96
N LEU A 409 10.28 -11.37 11.21
CA LEU A 409 11.41 -12.07 10.61
C LEU A 409 12.72 -11.49 11.18
N SER A 410 13.39 -12.27 12.01
CA SER A 410 14.68 -11.92 12.62
C SER A 410 15.81 -11.88 11.58
N SER A 411 16.97 -11.34 11.97
CA SER A 411 18.17 -11.42 11.11
C SER A 411 18.54 -12.86 10.74
N SER A 412 18.28 -13.84 11.62
CA SER A 412 18.50 -15.26 11.33
C SER A 412 17.51 -15.81 10.31
N ASP A 413 16.26 -15.35 10.33
CA ASP A 413 15.24 -15.77 9.34
C ASP A 413 15.58 -15.21 7.95
N VAL A 414 16.12 -13.99 7.90
CA VAL A 414 16.67 -13.40 6.67
C VAL A 414 17.81 -14.26 6.13
N ASP A 415 18.72 -14.71 7.00
CA ASP A 415 19.85 -15.56 6.63
C ASP A 415 19.40 -16.88 6.02
N GLU A 416 18.43 -17.54 6.64
CA GLU A 416 17.87 -18.80 6.12
C GLU A 416 17.12 -18.59 4.81
N ALA A 417 16.32 -17.52 4.70
CA ALA A 417 15.57 -17.22 3.49
C ALA A 417 16.48 -16.94 2.28
N PHE A 418 17.66 -16.34 2.50
CA PHE A 418 18.64 -16.05 1.44
C PHE A 418 19.26 -17.30 0.81
N GLU A 419 19.16 -18.45 1.46
CA GLU A 419 19.59 -19.74 0.91
C GLU A 419 18.53 -20.37 -0.02
N LYS A 420 17.29 -19.86 -0.03
CA LYS A 420 16.23 -20.35 -0.91
C LYS A 420 16.52 -19.97 -2.36
N PRO A 421 16.46 -20.91 -3.33
CA PRO A 421 16.66 -20.60 -4.75
C PRO A 421 15.74 -19.49 -5.27
N VAL A 422 14.45 -19.52 -4.91
CA VAL A 422 13.49 -18.46 -5.29
C VAL A 422 13.88 -17.06 -4.81
N VAL A 423 14.46 -16.94 -3.61
CA VAL A 423 14.93 -15.64 -3.07
C VAL A 423 16.17 -15.18 -3.82
N GLN A 424 17.10 -16.08 -4.14
CA GLN A 424 18.28 -15.78 -4.96
C GLN A 424 17.90 -15.36 -6.39
N GLY A 425 16.93 -16.05 -6.98
CA GLY A 425 16.34 -15.69 -8.27
C GLY A 425 15.69 -14.31 -8.23
N LEU A 426 14.89 -14.01 -7.21
CA LEU A 426 14.27 -12.69 -7.02
C LEU A 426 15.33 -11.59 -6.87
N MET A 427 16.37 -11.80 -6.07
CA MET A 427 17.48 -10.85 -5.95
C MET A 427 18.19 -10.58 -7.29
N THR A 428 18.30 -11.60 -8.14
CA THR A 428 18.85 -11.45 -9.49
C THR A 428 17.95 -10.57 -10.37
N LEU A 429 16.63 -10.80 -10.32
CA LEU A 429 15.65 -9.96 -11.04
C LEU A 429 15.65 -8.51 -10.55
N ILE A 430 15.77 -8.29 -9.24
CA ILE A 430 15.86 -6.95 -8.64
C ILE A 430 17.08 -6.20 -9.19
N LYS A 431 18.25 -6.83 -9.20
CA LYS A 431 19.48 -6.24 -9.73
C LYS A 431 19.34 -5.91 -11.22
N LEU A 432 18.81 -6.84 -12.01
CA LEU A 432 18.52 -6.61 -13.43
C LEU A 432 17.62 -5.39 -13.64
N ARG A 433 16.56 -5.25 -12.85
CA ARG A 433 15.62 -4.13 -12.92
C ARG A 433 16.26 -2.79 -12.53
N ASN A 434 17.19 -2.81 -11.57
CA ASN A 434 17.89 -1.61 -11.10
C ASN A 434 18.99 -1.14 -12.05
N ASP A 435 19.71 -2.08 -12.68
CA ASP A 435 20.95 -1.77 -13.40
C ASP A 435 20.74 -1.46 -14.88
N SER A 436 19.59 -1.84 -15.46
CA SER A 436 19.31 -1.63 -16.88
C SER A 436 18.64 -0.29 -17.18
N SER A 437 19.32 0.54 -17.98
CA SER A 437 18.76 1.79 -18.51
C SER A 437 17.57 1.61 -19.47
N ALA A 438 17.29 0.38 -19.93
CA ALA A 438 16.13 0.12 -20.79
C ALA A 438 14.81 0.53 -20.12
N PHE A 439 14.71 0.35 -18.80
CA PHE A 439 13.50 0.67 -18.01
C PHE A 439 13.23 2.18 -17.85
N ASP A 440 14.12 3.05 -18.36
CA ASP A 440 13.89 4.49 -18.47
C ASP A 440 13.34 4.89 -19.86
N GLY A 441 13.03 3.91 -20.71
CA GLY A 441 12.63 4.10 -22.09
C GLY A 441 11.12 3.96 -22.38
N GLU A 442 10.80 3.56 -23.60
CA GLU A 442 9.42 3.30 -24.03
C GLU A 442 9.00 1.87 -23.69
N PHE A 443 7.84 1.73 -23.04
CA PHE A 443 7.21 0.44 -22.74
C PHE A 443 6.22 0.00 -23.83
N ARG A 444 6.18 -1.30 -24.12
CA ARG A 444 5.20 -1.95 -25.01
C ARG A 444 4.75 -3.28 -24.42
N VAL A 445 3.47 -3.58 -24.60
CA VAL A 445 2.85 -4.86 -24.23
C VAL A 445 2.15 -5.48 -25.43
N SER A 446 2.27 -6.79 -25.60
CA SER A 446 1.45 -7.58 -26.52
C SER A 446 1.12 -8.95 -25.94
N TYR A 447 -0.08 -9.43 -26.23
CA TYR A 447 -0.50 -10.80 -25.92
C TYR A 447 -1.09 -11.43 -27.17
N THR A 448 -0.38 -12.41 -27.75
CA THR A 448 -0.83 -13.13 -28.95
C THR A 448 -0.44 -14.60 -28.85
N HIS A 449 -1.27 -15.51 -29.36
CA HIS A 449 -0.97 -16.95 -29.39
C HIS A 449 -0.52 -17.54 -28.03
N ASN A 450 -1.17 -17.14 -26.93
CA ASN A 450 -0.82 -17.53 -25.55
C ASN A 450 0.58 -17.09 -25.09
N GLN A 451 1.16 -16.09 -25.74
CA GLN A 451 2.45 -15.52 -25.37
C GLN A 451 2.27 -14.05 -25.00
N LEU A 452 2.67 -13.71 -23.77
CA LEU A 452 2.76 -12.33 -23.28
C LEU A 452 4.18 -11.81 -23.50
N GLU A 453 4.30 -10.64 -24.12
CA GLU A 453 5.56 -9.93 -24.29
C GLU A 453 5.48 -8.55 -23.64
N LEU A 454 6.44 -8.26 -22.77
CA LEU A 454 6.65 -6.96 -22.13
C LEU A 454 8.01 -6.43 -22.55
N VAL A 455 8.06 -5.29 -23.22
CA VAL A 455 9.27 -4.76 -23.85
C VAL A 455 9.53 -3.32 -23.42
N TRP A 456 10.77 -3.05 -23.03
CA TRP A 456 11.32 -1.73 -22.79
C TRP A 456 12.43 -1.42 -23.78
N ILE A 457 12.43 -0.20 -24.33
CA ILE A 457 13.44 0.26 -25.29
C ILE A 457 13.89 1.67 -24.93
N ASN A 458 15.19 1.84 -24.67
CA ASN A 458 15.83 3.14 -24.44
C ASN A 458 17.07 3.28 -25.33
N GLY A 459 16.93 3.91 -26.49
CA GLY A 459 18.01 4.00 -27.47
C GLY A 459 18.45 2.63 -27.97
N GLU A 460 19.69 2.24 -27.70
CA GLU A 460 20.25 0.93 -28.05
C GLU A 460 20.01 -0.14 -26.98
N ALA A 461 19.60 0.26 -25.77
CA ALA A 461 19.28 -0.66 -24.68
C ALA A 461 17.85 -1.18 -24.80
N SER A 462 17.66 -2.48 -24.57
CA SER A 462 16.32 -3.06 -24.47
C SER A 462 16.23 -4.15 -23.41
N ALA A 463 15.03 -4.32 -22.86
CA ALA A 463 14.69 -5.41 -21.97
C ALA A 463 13.39 -6.02 -22.47
N GLN A 464 13.35 -7.32 -22.68
CA GLN A 464 12.16 -8.05 -23.09
C GLN A 464 11.91 -9.23 -22.15
N LEU A 465 10.70 -9.32 -21.60
CA LEU A 465 10.17 -10.52 -20.96
C LEU A 465 9.16 -11.15 -21.93
N THR A 466 9.34 -12.44 -22.20
CA THR A 466 8.38 -13.26 -22.93
C THR A 466 7.91 -14.40 -22.03
N VAL A 467 6.60 -14.55 -21.85
CA VAL A 467 5.98 -15.65 -21.10
C VAL A 467 5.06 -16.43 -22.04
N ASP A 468 5.39 -17.69 -22.29
CA ASP A 468 4.56 -18.63 -23.06
C ASP A 468 3.73 -19.47 -22.09
N PHE A 469 2.42 -19.29 -22.08
CA PHE A 469 1.53 -19.99 -21.16
C PHE A 469 1.18 -21.43 -21.59
N ALA A 470 1.48 -21.81 -22.83
CA ALA A 470 1.26 -23.19 -23.30
C ALA A 470 2.26 -24.15 -22.65
N ASP A 471 3.54 -23.79 -22.72
CA ASP A 471 4.64 -24.59 -22.13
C ASP A 471 5.07 -24.08 -20.75
N PHE A 472 4.54 -22.94 -20.32
CA PHE A 472 4.90 -22.24 -19.08
C PHE A 472 6.41 -21.94 -19.00
N ASP A 473 6.97 -21.46 -20.12
CA ASP A 473 8.34 -20.96 -20.20
C ASP A 473 8.35 -19.43 -20.17
N ALA A 474 9.31 -18.87 -19.44
CA ALA A 474 9.47 -17.44 -19.30
C ALA A 474 10.93 -17.05 -19.48
N VAL A 475 11.20 -16.22 -20.49
CA VAL A 475 12.55 -15.84 -20.90
C VAL A 475 12.71 -14.33 -20.81
N ILE A 476 13.81 -13.90 -20.20
CA ILE A 476 14.24 -12.51 -20.22
C ILE A 476 15.38 -12.37 -21.21
N ARG A 477 15.26 -11.40 -22.11
CA ARG A 477 16.31 -10.97 -23.03
C ARG A 477 16.68 -9.52 -22.76
N MET A 478 17.96 -9.27 -22.50
CA MET A 478 18.51 -7.95 -22.27
C MET A 478 19.50 -7.60 -23.38
N VAL A 479 19.44 -6.36 -23.85
CA VAL A 479 20.40 -5.78 -24.78
C VAL A 479 20.95 -4.51 -24.15
N SER A 480 22.28 -4.43 -24.06
CA SER A 480 23.01 -3.21 -23.73
C SER A 480 23.94 -2.85 -24.91
N ALA A 481 24.65 -1.72 -24.81
CA ALA A 481 25.63 -1.33 -25.83
C ALA A 481 26.78 -2.34 -25.99
N GLU A 482 27.05 -3.16 -24.97
CA GLU A 482 28.21 -4.05 -24.92
C GLU A 482 27.84 -5.55 -25.02
N GLU A 483 26.62 -5.93 -24.65
CA GLU A 483 26.24 -7.33 -24.51
C GLU A 483 24.75 -7.58 -24.83
N THR A 484 24.45 -8.78 -25.33
CA THR A 484 23.09 -9.33 -25.36
C THR A 484 23.06 -10.59 -24.53
N THR A 485 22.21 -10.63 -23.50
CA THR A 485 22.01 -11.80 -22.64
C THR A 485 20.57 -12.30 -22.76
N ALA A 486 20.38 -13.60 -22.62
CA ALA A 486 19.06 -14.21 -22.53
C ALA A 486 19.11 -15.40 -21.57
N PHE A 487 18.11 -15.52 -20.69
CA PHE A 487 18.00 -16.64 -19.76
C PHE A 487 16.53 -16.95 -19.47
N SER A 488 16.23 -18.22 -19.17
CA SER A 488 14.91 -18.64 -18.69
C SER A 488 14.82 -18.37 -17.19
N LEU A 489 13.66 -17.95 -16.70
CA LEU A 489 13.43 -17.79 -15.26
C LEU A 489 13.59 -19.12 -14.51
N SER A 490 13.33 -20.24 -15.18
CA SER A 490 13.58 -21.57 -14.61
C SER A 490 15.05 -21.83 -14.28
N SER A 491 16.02 -21.17 -14.94
CA SER A 491 17.44 -21.33 -14.63
C SER A 491 17.90 -20.53 -13.40
N LEU A 492 17.01 -19.75 -12.79
CA LEU A 492 17.26 -19.03 -11.53
C LEU A 492 16.89 -19.86 -10.28
N LEU A 493 16.32 -21.05 -10.47
CA LEU A 493 15.96 -22.03 -9.44
C LEU A 493 16.91 -23.22 -9.52
#